data_AF-A0A939T7P1-F1
#
_entry.id   AF-A0A939T7P1-F1
#
_cell.length_a   1.000
_cell.length_b   1.000
_cell.length_c   1.000
_cell.angle_alpha   90.00
_cell.angle_beta   90.00
_cell.angle_gamma   90.00
#
_symmetry.space_group_name_H-M   'P 1'
#
loop_
_entity.id
_entity.type
_entity.pdbx_description
1 polymer ?
#
loop_
_entity_poly.entity_id
_entity_poly.type
_entity_poly.pdbx_seq_one_letter_code
_entity_poly.pdbx_strand_id
1 'polypeptide(L)'
;MTETLTMPDLALDAIRRYPDADNPSSFLAVNGGNHYLRLPDAPGVIVYRPTGRYLVQFGGPFAPKESRARLLRAFLDLAAEQDREIVAIQLQGADAAEYLDEGFTVNQIGGSYALRLDSFSLRGTAFMQLRNKIARALRSGMAISEAPLDAWHDRMRTLDTAWLGSKGGARPLEFLVGEYGGPYQDLRRLFVGAHGDELTAYISYSPVYGSRPGWMHDLSRRRPDSPPGVMEAINKAAIETFQAEGVEWLHFGYTPFSGLSAEHEFPGHNRGFQWFMKELWTNGEQIYPAQTQYAYKEKWKQDVVLPEYIAFQGEASIPALVHVFRACNAV
;
A
#
# COMPACT_ATOMS: atom_id res chain seq x y z
N MET A 1 30.82 7.76 16.86
CA MET A 1 30.70 7.72 15.40
C MET A 1 29.30 8.19 15.07
N THR A 2 29.16 9.39 14.50
CA THR A 2 27.87 9.90 14.06
C THR A 2 27.65 9.34 12.66
N GLU A 3 26.94 8.21 12.55
CA GLU A 3 26.52 7.70 11.24
C GLU A 3 25.63 8.75 10.57
N THR A 4 26.05 9.20 9.39
CA THR A 4 25.24 10.09 8.55
C THR A 4 24.21 9.20 7.86
N LEU A 5 22.99 9.15 8.40
CA LEU A 5 21.87 8.41 7.82
C LEU A 5 21.57 8.93 6.41
N THR A 6 21.31 8.03 5.46
CA THR A 6 20.81 8.42 4.14
C THR A 6 19.36 8.91 4.24
N MET A 7 18.85 9.63 3.23
CA MET A 7 17.47 10.12 3.26
C MET A 7 16.43 8.98 3.36
N PRO A 8 16.60 7.84 2.67
CA PRO A 8 15.76 6.65 2.90
C PRO A 8 15.85 6.10 4.33
N ASP A 9 17.03 6.11 4.96
CA ASP A 9 17.17 5.62 6.35
C ASP A 9 16.38 6.50 7.32
N LEU A 10 16.30 7.80 7.05
CA LEU A 10 15.50 8.73 7.83
C LEU A 10 14.00 8.49 7.66
N ALA A 11 13.55 8.08 6.48
CA ALA A 11 12.16 7.68 6.28
C ALA A 11 11.83 6.38 7.04
N LEU A 12 12.74 5.41 7.03
CA LEU A 12 12.61 4.20 7.83
C LEU A 12 12.56 4.49 9.34
N ASP A 13 13.44 5.38 9.82
CA ASP A 13 13.43 5.82 11.22
C ASP A 13 12.11 6.53 11.55
N ALA A 14 11.64 7.42 10.69
CA ALA A 14 10.41 8.17 10.89
C ALA A 14 9.17 7.27 11.00
N ILE A 15 8.99 6.29 10.10
CA ILE A 15 7.83 5.38 10.15
C ILE A 15 7.86 4.44 11.36
N ARG A 16 9.05 4.17 11.92
CA ARG A 16 9.22 3.36 13.14
C ARG A 16 9.01 4.17 14.40
N ARG A 17 9.55 5.39 14.45
CA ARG A 17 9.61 6.25 15.63
C ARG A 17 8.35 7.07 15.81
N TYR A 18 7.68 7.43 14.72
CA TYR A 18 6.44 8.21 14.72
C TYR A 18 5.29 7.40 14.11
N PRO A 19 4.97 6.24 14.70
CA PRO A 19 4.02 5.30 14.12
C PRO A 19 2.56 5.79 14.26
N ASP A 20 2.34 6.93 14.92
CA ASP A 20 1.04 7.61 15.09
C ASP A 20 0.43 8.11 13.76
N ALA A 21 1.19 8.09 12.66
CA ALA A 21 0.60 8.22 11.32
C ALA A 21 -0.37 7.05 11.01
N ASP A 22 -0.22 5.92 11.72
CA ASP A 22 -1.08 4.73 11.69
C ASP A 22 -1.40 4.24 10.27
N ASN A 23 -0.48 4.48 9.33
CA ASN A 23 -0.66 4.17 7.93
C ASN A 23 -0.25 2.70 7.65
N PRO A 24 -1.18 1.85 7.22
CA PRO A 24 -0.93 0.42 6.98
C PRO A 24 0.02 0.17 5.80
N SER A 25 0.26 1.17 4.97
CA SER A 25 1.20 1.15 3.85
C SER A 25 2.47 1.95 4.12
N SER A 26 2.73 2.37 5.37
CA SER A 26 3.87 3.22 5.74
C SER A 26 5.24 2.74 5.22
N PHE A 27 5.46 1.43 5.05
CA PHE A 27 6.72 0.91 4.50
C PHE A 27 6.98 1.33 3.04
N LEU A 28 5.98 1.77 2.29
CA LEU A 28 6.17 2.36 0.96
C LEU A 28 6.97 3.67 1.00
N ALA A 29 7.09 4.30 2.18
CA ALA A 29 7.93 5.48 2.39
C ALA A 29 9.40 5.23 2.01
N VAL A 30 9.87 4.00 2.13
CA VAL A 30 11.28 3.63 1.87
C VAL A 30 11.50 3.03 0.49
N ASN A 31 10.47 2.99 -0.36
CA ASN A 31 10.62 2.56 -1.75
C ASN A 31 11.62 3.46 -2.50
N GLY A 32 12.32 2.88 -3.48
CA GLY A 32 13.20 3.60 -4.39
C GLY A 32 12.49 4.73 -5.12
N GLY A 33 13.24 5.78 -5.51
CA GLY A 33 12.72 6.90 -6.30
C GLY A 33 11.87 7.92 -5.52
N ASN A 34 11.68 7.74 -4.21
CA ASN A 34 11.01 8.72 -3.37
C ASN A 34 11.91 9.92 -3.06
N HIS A 35 11.29 11.10 -2.98
CA HIS A 35 11.89 12.31 -2.45
C HIS A 35 11.38 12.60 -1.04
N TYR A 36 12.18 13.34 -0.29
CA TYR A 36 11.94 13.58 1.13
C TYR A 36 12.14 15.05 1.47
N LEU A 37 11.17 15.67 2.12
CA LEU A 37 11.34 16.94 2.80
C LEU A 37 11.56 16.68 4.29
N ARG A 38 12.60 17.31 4.84
CA ARG A 38 12.93 17.31 6.27
C ARG A 38 13.29 18.72 6.70
N LEU A 39 13.14 18.99 7.99
CA LEU A 39 13.54 20.25 8.59
C LEU A 39 14.58 20.01 9.70
N PRO A 40 15.52 20.93 9.93
CA PRO A 40 16.45 20.85 11.07
C PRO A 40 15.74 21.02 12.42
N ASP A 41 14.66 21.82 12.45
CA ASP A 41 13.93 22.26 13.64
C ASP A 41 12.65 21.44 13.92
N ALA A 42 12.24 20.57 12.99
CA ALA A 42 11.03 19.75 13.14
C ALA A 42 11.34 18.27 12.79
N PRO A 43 11.25 17.34 13.76
CA PRO A 43 11.44 15.92 13.50
C PRO A 43 10.38 15.35 12.54
N GLY A 44 10.79 14.32 11.79
CA GLY A 44 9.93 13.61 10.84
C GLY A 44 10.23 13.96 9.39
N VAL A 45 9.41 13.39 8.49
CA VAL A 45 9.63 13.49 7.04
C VAL A 45 8.30 13.56 6.29
N ILE A 46 8.29 14.32 5.19
CA ILE A 46 7.25 14.21 4.15
C ILE A 46 7.83 13.43 2.98
N VAL A 47 7.12 12.40 2.54
CA VAL A 47 7.52 11.54 1.42
C VAL A 47 6.71 11.93 0.19
N TYR A 48 7.38 12.20 -0.93
CA TYR A 48 6.69 12.63 -2.15
C TYR A 48 7.44 12.25 -3.42
N ARG A 49 6.78 12.38 -4.57
CA ARG A 49 7.39 12.34 -5.90
C ARG A 49 6.96 13.55 -6.74
N PRO A 50 7.89 14.28 -7.39
CA PRO A 50 7.54 15.36 -8.29
C PRO A 50 7.05 14.82 -9.64
N THR A 51 5.92 15.32 -10.14
CA THR A 51 5.40 15.01 -11.48
C THR A 51 4.82 16.25 -12.16
N GLY A 52 5.46 16.76 -13.22
CA GLY A 52 5.04 17.98 -13.91
C GLY A 52 4.81 19.16 -12.95
N ARG A 53 3.57 19.68 -12.88
CA ARG A 53 3.18 20.79 -11.99
C ARG A 53 2.79 20.36 -10.57
N TYR A 54 2.95 19.09 -10.22
CA TYR A 54 2.51 18.55 -8.93
C TYR A 54 3.66 17.95 -8.12
N LEU A 55 3.62 18.15 -6.81
CA LEU A 55 4.29 17.31 -5.82
C LEU A 55 3.26 16.31 -5.28
N VAL A 56 3.44 15.04 -5.60
CA VAL A 56 2.54 13.97 -5.16
C VAL A 56 3.05 13.42 -3.84
N GLN A 57 2.38 13.74 -2.75
CA GLN A 57 2.74 13.27 -1.41
C GLN A 57 2.10 11.92 -1.10
N PHE A 58 2.88 11.01 -0.50
CA PHE A 58 2.41 9.74 0.04
C PHE A 58 2.15 9.87 1.55
N GLY A 59 0.91 9.58 1.97
CA GLY A 59 0.49 9.69 3.36
C GLY A 59 0.56 11.11 3.91
N GLY A 60 0.34 11.25 5.22
CA GLY A 60 0.64 12.49 5.95
C GLY A 60 2.14 12.60 6.26
N PRO A 61 2.57 13.66 6.96
CA PRO A 61 3.91 13.70 7.51
C PRO A 61 4.15 12.54 8.49
N PHE A 62 5.20 11.75 8.28
CA PHE A 62 5.65 10.74 9.25
C PHE A 62 6.46 11.45 10.32
N ALA A 63 5.75 12.01 11.30
CA ALA A 63 6.28 12.94 12.28
C ALA A 63 5.45 12.91 13.57
N PRO A 64 6.02 13.32 14.71
CA PRO A 64 5.23 13.52 15.92
C PRO A 64 4.23 14.66 15.68
N LYS A 65 3.06 14.58 16.34
CA LYS A 65 1.90 15.44 16.05
C LYS A 65 2.24 16.94 16.05
N GLU A 66 3.05 17.39 17.00
CA GLU A 66 3.49 18.78 17.15
C GLU A 66 4.33 19.30 15.97
N SER A 67 4.93 18.42 15.16
CA SER A 67 5.80 18.80 14.03
C SER A 67 5.09 18.77 12.68
N ARG A 68 3.93 18.11 12.58
CA ARG A 68 3.24 17.88 11.30
C ARG A 68 2.82 19.17 10.61
N ALA A 69 2.19 20.11 11.32
CA ALA A 69 1.79 21.40 10.75
C ALA A 69 3.00 22.22 10.25
N ARG A 70 4.12 22.19 10.99
CA ARG A 70 5.36 22.87 10.60
C ARG A 70 5.96 22.27 9.32
N LEU A 71 5.95 20.94 9.20
CA LEU A 71 6.40 20.22 8.00
C LEU A 71 5.48 20.50 6.81
N LEU A 72 4.16 20.46 6.99
CA LEU A 72 3.19 20.71 5.93
C LEU A 72 3.32 22.14 5.38
N ARG A 73 3.51 23.14 6.24
CA ARG A 73 3.79 24.52 5.80
C ARG A 73 5.08 24.65 5.03
N ALA A 74 6.16 24.02 5.48
CA ALA A 74 7.41 24.01 4.72
C ALA A 74 7.27 23.30 3.36
N PHE A 75 6.38 22.31 3.26
CA PHE A 75 6.10 21.64 2.01
C PHE A 75 5.28 22.51 1.06
N LEU A 76 4.32 23.27 1.58
CA LEU A 76 3.62 24.32 0.83
C LEU A 76 4.59 25.37 0.29
N ASP A 77 5.53 25.85 1.13
CA ASP A 77 6.58 26.79 0.73
C ASP A 77 7.45 26.21 -0.38
N LEU A 78 7.92 24.95 -0.24
CA LEU A 78 8.69 24.25 -1.26
C LEU A 78 7.92 24.12 -2.59
N ALA A 79 6.63 23.81 -2.52
CA ALA A 79 5.79 23.70 -3.70
C ALA A 79 5.66 25.05 -4.41
N ALA A 80 5.43 26.13 -3.66
CA ALA A 80 5.35 27.49 -4.17
C ALA A 80 6.68 27.95 -4.81
N GLU A 81 7.82 27.67 -4.16
CA GLU A 81 9.16 27.97 -4.69
C GLU A 81 9.45 27.27 -6.03
N GLN A 82 8.79 26.14 -6.29
CA GLN A 82 8.94 25.36 -7.51
C GLN A 82 7.83 25.63 -8.55
N ASP A 83 6.94 26.58 -8.30
CA ASP A 83 5.72 26.82 -9.10
C ASP A 83 4.88 25.53 -9.28
N ARG A 84 4.71 24.78 -8.19
CA ARG A 84 3.99 23.50 -8.14
C ARG A 84 2.86 23.50 -7.12
N GLU A 85 1.90 22.60 -7.34
CA GLU A 85 0.80 22.30 -6.43
C GLU A 85 1.02 20.97 -5.71
N ILE A 86 0.41 20.80 -4.54
CA ILE A 86 0.45 19.54 -3.79
C ILE A 86 -0.83 18.75 -4.02
N VAL A 87 -0.65 17.43 -4.21
CA VAL A 87 -1.71 16.44 -4.05
C VAL A 87 -1.20 15.35 -3.11
N ALA A 88 -1.87 15.14 -1.98
CA ALA A 88 -1.52 14.11 -1.02
C ALA A 88 -2.50 12.95 -1.13
N ILE A 89 -2.02 11.71 -1.10
CA ILE A 89 -2.84 10.50 -1.26
C ILE A 89 -2.49 9.45 -0.20
N GLN A 90 -3.46 8.60 0.12
CA GLN A 90 -3.36 7.60 1.18
C GLN A 90 -3.17 8.23 2.57
N LEU A 91 -3.76 9.42 2.75
CA LEU A 91 -3.88 10.06 4.05
C LEU A 91 -4.79 9.21 4.94
N GLN A 92 -4.40 9.00 6.20
CA GLN A 92 -5.30 8.43 7.19
C GLN A 92 -6.21 9.52 7.75
N GLY A 93 -7.33 9.16 8.38
CA GLY A 93 -8.30 10.14 8.89
C GLY A 93 -7.69 11.18 9.85
N ALA A 94 -6.73 10.77 10.68
CA ALA A 94 -6.03 11.68 11.60
C ALA A 94 -5.17 12.71 10.85
N ASP A 95 -4.54 12.31 9.74
CA ASP A 95 -3.72 13.21 8.92
C ASP A 95 -4.62 14.14 8.11
N ALA A 96 -5.69 13.60 7.52
CA ALA A 96 -6.60 14.32 6.64
C ALA A 96 -7.22 15.57 7.29
N ALA A 97 -7.47 15.54 8.60
CA ALA A 97 -7.95 16.70 9.35
C ALA A 97 -6.98 17.89 9.30
N GLU A 98 -5.66 17.62 9.39
CA GLU A 98 -4.63 18.67 9.36
C GLU A 98 -4.53 19.35 7.98
N TYR A 99 -4.89 18.63 6.91
CA TYR A 99 -4.93 19.19 5.56
C TYR A 99 -6.10 20.15 5.36
N LEU A 100 -7.25 19.88 5.99
CA LEU A 100 -8.40 20.79 5.97
C LEU A 100 -8.06 22.12 6.65
N ASP A 101 -7.33 22.06 7.76
CA ASP A 101 -6.90 23.25 8.51
C ASP A 101 -5.98 24.16 7.68
N GLU A 102 -5.17 23.57 6.78
CA GLU A 102 -4.32 24.28 5.83
C GLU A 102 -5.02 24.57 4.48
N GLY A 103 -6.35 24.40 4.41
CA GLY A 103 -7.19 24.85 3.29
C GLY A 103 -7.26 23.89 2.09
N PHE A 104 -6.87 22.62 2.26
CA PHE A 104 -7.00 21.62 1.20
C PHE A 104 -8.45 21.15 1.06
N THR A 105 -8.84 20.79 -0.16
CA THR A 105 -10.06 19.98 -0.36
C THR A 105 -9.73 18.52 -0.12
N VAL A 106 -10.39 17.88 0.84
CA VAL A 106 -10.19 16.47 1.19
C VAL A 106 -11.41 15.64 0.76
N ASN A 107 -11.14 14.50 0.13
CA ASN A 107 -12.15 13.52 -0.26
C ASN A 107 -11.70 12.11 0.13
N GLN A 108 -12.63 11.25 0.49
CA GLN A 108 -12.35 9.82 0.56
C GLN A 108 -12.00 9.31 -0.85
N ILE A 109 -10.92 8.54 -0.97
CA ILE A 109 -10.47 7.95 -2.23
C ILE A 109 -10.47 6.43 -2.23
N GLY A 110 -10.51 5.78 -1.06
CA GLY A 110 -10.58 4.33 -0.98
C GLY A 110 -10.52 3.84 0.46
N GLY A 111 -10.00 2.62 0.63
CA GLY A 111 -9.75 2.10 1.96
C GLY A 111 -8.68 1.02 2.01
N SER A 112 -8.10 0.88 3.19
CA SER A 112 -7.22 -0.22 3.58
C SER A 112 -7.95 -1.22 4.45
N TYR A 113 -7.50 -2.47 4.42
CA TYR A 113 -8.21 -3.59 5.01
C TYR A 113 -7.27 -4.41 5.88
N ALA A 114 -7.66 -4.70 7.11
CA ALA A 114 -6.84 -5.46 8.05
C ALA A 114 -7.61 -6.59 8.73
N LEU A 115 -6.88 -7.66 9.00
CA LEU A 115 -7.37 -8.88 9.62
C LEU A 115 -6.63 -9.11 10.94
N ARG A 116 -7.39 -9.36 12.01
CA ARG A 116 -6.85 -9.67 13.33
C ARG A 116 -6.53 -11.16 13.42
N LEU A 117 -5.24 -11.48 13.55
CA LEU A 117 -4.74 -12.84 13.42
C LEU A 117 -5.00 -13.71 14.66
N ASP A 118 -5.01 -13.14 15.86
CA ASP A 118 -5.20 -13.88 17.13
C ASP A 118 -6.52 -14.70 17.15
N SER A 119 -7.58 -14.17 16.54
CA SER A 119 -8.91 -14.77 16.47
C SER A 119 -9.26 -15.32 15.09
N PHE A 120 -8.41 -15.12 14.08
CA PHE A 120 -8.71 -15.55 12.73
C PHE A 120 -8.67 -17.08 12.59
N SER A 121 -9.72 -17.63 11.99
CA SER A 121 -9.77 -19.04 11.62
C SER A 121 -10.49 -19.25 10.30
N LEU A 122 -9.90 -20.06 9.44
CA LEU A 122 -10.55 -20.53 8.23
C LEU A 122 -11.65 -21.58 8.49
N ARG A 123 -12.00 -21.90 9.74
CA ARG A 123 -13.08 -22.85 10.08
C ARG A 123 -14.48 -22.27 9.77
N GLY A 124 -15.49 -23.14 9.67
CA GLY A 124 -16.88 -22.74 9.42
C GLY A 124 -17.29 -22.68 7.94
N THR A 125 -18.59 -22.52 7.68
CA THR A 125 -19.16 -22.56 6.31
C THR A 125 -18.76 -21.35 5.47
N ALA A 126 -18.59 -20.19 6.12
CA ALA A 126 -18.15 -18.94 5.52
C ALA A 126 -16.89 -19.06 4.64
N PHE A 127 -15.93 -19.89 5.06
CA PHE A 127 -14.64 -20.07 4.37
C PHE A 127 -14.56 -21.37 3.57
N MET A 128 -15.66 -22.12 3.42
CA MET A 128 -15.66 -23.42 2.74
C MET A 128 -15.10 -23.33 1.31
N GLN A 129 -15.52 -22.31 0.55
CA GLN A 129 -15.02 -22.11 -0.82
C GLN A 129 -13.52 -21.78 -0.84
N LEU A 130 -13.06 -20.95 0.10
CA LEU A 130 -11.65 -20.59 0.23
C LEU A 130 -10.80 -21.83 0.58
N ARG A 131 -11.23 -22.62 1.59
CA ARG A 131 -10.57 -23.88 1.94
C ARG A 131 -10.51 -24.86 0.78
N ASN A 132 -11.58 -24.96 -0.03
CA ASN A 132 -11.61 -25.85 -1.19
C ASN A 132 -10.60 -25.42 -2.27
N LYS A 133 -10.47 -24.11 -2.53
CA LYS A 133 -9.47 -23.56 -3.46
C LYS A 133 -8.04 -23.85 -2.96
N ILE A 134 -7.78 -23.58 -1.69
CA ILE A 134 -6.48 -23.85 -1.06
C ILE A 134 -6.14 -25.35 -1.16
N ALA A 135 -7.05 -26.23 -0.77
CA ALA A 135 -6.82 -27.67 -0.82
C ALA A 135 -6.59 -28.17 -2.25
N ARG A 136 -7.25 -27.57 -3.26
CA ARG A 136 -6.99 -27.88 -4.66
C ARG A 136 -5.58 -27.47 -5.10
N ALA A 137 -5.13 -26.27 -4.70
CA ALA A 137 -3.79 -25.81 -5.02
C ALA A 137 -2.72 -26.70 -4.36
N LEU A 138 -2.88 -27.08 -3.09
CA LEU A 138 -1.93 -27.96 -2.41
C LEU A 138 -1.88 -29.38 -3.01
N ARG A 139 -3.01 -29.89 -3.51
CA ARG A 139 -3.05 -31.20 -4.21
C ARG A 139 -2.29 -31.23 -5.53
N SER A 140 -1.87 -30.09 -6.09
CA SER A 140 -1.01 -30.08 -7.29
C SER A 140 0.43 -30.51 -6.99
N GLY A 141 0.80 -30.66 -5.71
CA GLY A 141 2.18 -30.92 -5.29
C GLY A 141 3.03 -29.67 -5.11
N MET A 142 2.41 -28.47 -5.11
CA MET A 142 3.10 -27.22 -4.85
C MET A 142 3.61 -27.18 -3.40
N ALA A 143 4.91 -27.01 -3.23
CA ALA A 143 5.53 -26.73 -1.95
C ALA A 143 5.45 -25.23 -1.66
N ILE A 144 5.19 -24.87 -0.40
CA ILE A 144 5.15 -23.49 0.06
C ILE A 144 6.18 -23.34 1.17
N SER A 145 7.01 -22.30 1.08
CA SER A 145 7.98 -21.97 2.13
C SER A 145 8.16 -20.46 2.24
N GLU A 146 8.53 -20.01 3.44
CA GLU A 146 9.23 -18.75 3.59
C GLU A 146 10.66 -18.92 3.06
N ALA A 147 11.17 -17.92 2.34
CA ALA A 147 12.48 -17.99 1.72
C ALA A 147 13.18 -16.62 1.67
N PRO A 148 14.53 -16.57 1.73
CA PRO A 148 15.26 -15.36 1.42
C PRO A 148 15.12 -15.00 -0.06
N LEU A 149 15.17 -13.70 -0.38
CA LEU A 149 15.04 -13.22 -1.76
C LEU A 149 16.11 -13.82 -2.68
N ASP A 150 17.36 -13.89 -2.23
CA ASP A 150 18.50 -14.34 -3.04
C ASP A 150 18.31 -15.73 -3.65
N ALA A 151 17.59 -16.63 -2.95
CA ALA A 151 17.32 -17.98 -3.45
C ALA A 151 16.34 -18.00 -4.65
N TRP A 152 15.51 -16.96 -4.80
CA TRP A 152 14.41 -16.90 -5.75
C TRP A 152 14.42 -15.68 -6.67
N HIS A 153 15.35 -14.74 -6.47
CA HIS A 153 15.35 -13.43 -7.13
C HIS A 153 15.22 -13.50 -8.66
N ASP A 154 16.06 -14.28 -9.32
CA ASP A 154 16.01 -14.40 -10.79
C ASP A 154 14.69 -15.02 -11.27
N ARG A 155 14.16 -16.01 -10.54
CA ARG A 155 12.89 -16.66 -10.86
C ARG A 155 11.71 -15.71 -10.66
N MET A 156 11.74 -14.88 -9.62
CA MET A 156 10.76 -13.82 -9.39
C MET A 156 10.78 -12.79 -10.51
N ARG A 157 11.95 -12.34 -10.94
CA ARG A 157 12.10 -11.40 -12.06
C ARG A 157 11.54 -11.97 -13.37
N THR A 158 11.80 -13.25 -13.66
CA THR A 158 11.21 -13.94 -14.82
C THR A 158 9.69 -14.02 -14.71
N LEU A 159 9.17 -14.37 -13.52
CA LEU A 159 7.73 -14.45 -13.26
C LEU A 159 7.08 -13.07 -13.42
N ASP A 160 7.67 -12.01 -12.89
CA ASP A 160 7.18 -10.63 -13.01
C ASP A 160 7.12 -10.19 -14.46
N THR A 161 8.15 -10.47 -15.24
CA THR A 161 8.19 -10.17 -16.69
C THR A 161 7.04 -10.87 -17.42
N ALA A 162 6.83 -12.17 -17.15
CA ALA A 162 5.73 -12.93 -17.74
C ALA A 162 4.35 -12.43 -17.29
N TRP A 163 4.21 -12.08 -16.01
CA TRP A 163 2.98 -11.54 -15.44
C TRP A 163 2.63 -10.18 -16.04
N LEU A 164 3.59 -9.26 -16.15
CA LEU A 164 3.40 -7.95 -16.79
C LEU A 164 3.06 -8.10 -18.29
N GLY A 165 3.73 -9.03 -18.99
CA GLY A 165 3.40 -9.37 -20.37
C GLY A 165 1.95 -9.83 -20.53
N SER A 166 1.43 -10.65 -19.60
CA SER A 166 0.02 -11.09 -19.60
C SER A 166 -0.99 -9.97 -19.34
N LYS A 167 -0.52 -8.81 -18.84
CA LYS A 167 -1.31 -7.59 -18.59
C LYS A 167 -1.22 -6.58 -19.73
N GLY A 168 -0.92 -7.04 -20.95
CA GLY A 168 -0.81 -6.17 -22.13
C GLY A 168 0.51 -5.39 -22.20
N GLY A 169 1.57 -5.92 -21.58
CA GLY A 169 2.87 -5.23 -21.54
C GLY A 169 2.88 -4.02 -20.59
N ALA A 170 2.10 -4.07 -19.52
CA ALA A 170 2.06 -3.03 -18.51
C ALA A 170 3.45 -2.78 -17.90
N ARG A 171 3.70 -1.54 -17.47
CA ARG A 171 4.91 -1.19 -16.73
C ARG A 171 4.78 -1.64 -15.27
N PRO A 172 5.89 -1.98 -14.57
CA PRO A 172 5.89 -2.12 -13.12
C PRO A 172 5.38 -0.83 -12.48
N LEU A 173 4.38 -0.95 -11.62
CA LEU A 173 3.94 0.16 -10.78
C LEU A 173 4.94 0.39 -9.65
N GLU A 174 5.07 1.64 -9.24
CA GLU A 174 5.99 2.08 -8.20
C GLU A 174 5.28 3.04 -7.23
N PHE A 175 6.04 3.62 -6.29
CA PHE A 175 5.59 4.63 -5.33
C PHE A 175 4.56 4.11 -4.32
N LEU A 176 3.30 4.00 -4.72
CA LEU A 176 2.18 3.49 -3.91
C LEU A 176 2.01 1.96 -4.02
N VAL A 177 3.00 1.29 -4.60
CA VAL A 177 3.11 -0.16 -4.72
C VAL A 177 4.51 -0.55 -4.24
N GLY A 178 4.62 -1.60 -3.43
CA GLY A 178 5.90 -2.02 -2.89
C GLY A 178 6.87 -2.56 -3.93
N GLU A 179 8.08 -2.79 -3.47
CA GLU A 179 9.18 -3.39 -4.22
C GLU A 179 9.81 -4.52 -3.39
N TYR A 180 10.61 -5.36 -4.03
CA TYR A 180 11.52 -6.28 -3.35
C TYR A 180 12.96 -5.95 -3.77
N GLY A 181 13.91 -6.38 -2.95
CA GLY A 181 15.32 -6.02 -3.07
C GLY A 181 15.63 -4.69 -2.38
N GLY A 182 16.75 -4.10 -2.77
CA GLY A 182 17.25 -2.87 -2.15
C GLY A 182 17.75 -3.06 -0.71
N PRO A 183 18.13 -1.96 -0.04
CA PRO A 183 18.76 -2.01 1.28
C PRO A 183 17.83 -2.49 2.41
N TYR A 184 16.52 -2.57 2.15
CA TYR A 184 15.51 -2.91 3.16
C TYR A 184 14.86 -4.28 2.95
N GLN A 185 15.41 -5.11 2.05
CA GLN A 185 14.86 -6.44 1.78
C GLN A 185 14.84 -7.32 3.03
N ASP A 186 15.84 -7.23 3.91
CA ASP A 186 15.93 -8.03 5.14
C ASP A 186 14.81 -7.71 6.15
N LEU A 187 14.08 -6.61 5.95
CA LEU A 187 12.92 -6.23 6.75
C LEU A 187 11.61 -6.78 6.18
N ARG A 188 11.63 -7.32 4.96
CA ARG A 188 10.47 -7.89 4.28
C ARG A 188 10.51 -9.41 4.42
N ARG A 189 9.33 -10.02 4.48
CA ARG A 189 9.19 -11.49 4.42
C ARG A 189 8.75 -11.91 3.04
N LEU A 190 9.20 -13.07 2.59
CA LEU A 190 8.88 -13.59 1.27
C LEU A 190 8.41 -15.04 1.41
N PHE A 191 7.19 -15.29 0.95
CA PHE A 191 6.65 -16.64 0.83
C PHE A 191 6.53 -17.01 -0.64
N VAL A 192 7.03 -18.20 -0.99
CA VAL A 192 7.03 -18.72 -2.35
C VAL A 192 6.19 -20.00 -2.43
N GLY A 193 5.51 -20.19 -3.56
CA GLY A 193 4.90 -21.44 -3.95
C GLY A 193 5.61 -21.99 -5.19
N ALA A 194 6.17 -23.19 -5.10
CA ALA A 194 7.00 -23.77 -6.15
C ALA A 194 6.77 -25.29 -6.34
N HIS A 195 7.05 -25.78 -7.54
CA HIS A 195 7.14 -27.22 -7.84
C HIS A 195 8.61 -27.56 -8.07
N GLY A 196 9.29 -28.06 -7.03
CA GLY A 196 10.74 -28.15 -7.02
C GLY A 196 11.36 -26.75 -7.17
N ASP A 197 12.20 -26.58 -8.20
CA ASP A 197 12.86 -25.30 -8.51
C ASP A 197 12.01 -24.35 -9.39
N GLU A 198 10.79 -24.75 -9.77
CA GLU A 198 9.91 -23.93 -10.60
C GLU A 198 8.99 -23.05 -9.74
N LEU A 199 9.28 -21.75 -9.72
CA LEU A 199 8.47 -20.75 -9.02
C LEU A 199 7.09 -20.61 -9.70
N THR A 200 6.02 -20.89 -8.96
CA THR A 200 4.63 -20.74 -9.42
C THR A 200 4.05 -19.39 -9.01
N ALA A 201 4.36 -18.91 -7.81
CA ALA A 201 3.89 -17.63 -7.27
C ALA A 201 4.70 -17.21 -6.05
N TYR A 202 4.59 -15.93 -5.69
CA TYR A 202 5.14 -15.40 -4.44
C TYR A 202 4.23 -14.34 -3.83
N ILE A 203 4.39 -14.12 -2.53
CA ILE A 203 3.86 -12.98 -1.79
C ILE A 203 4.99 -12.40 -0.93
N SER A 204 5.25 -11.10 -1.09
CA SER A 204 6.10 -10.35 -0.17
C SER A 204 5.25 -9.66 0.88
N TYR A 205 5.77 -9.58 2.10
CA TYR A 205 5.13 -8.91 3.21
C TYR A 205 6.03 -7.84 3.79
N SER A 206 5.47 -6.65 3.98
CA SER A 206 6.18 -5.46 4.48
C SER A 206 5.75 -5.16 5.90
N PRO A 207 6.64 -4.71 6.78
CA PRO A 207 6.27 -4.47 8.17
C PRO A 207 5.31 -3.28 8.26
N VAL A 208 4.32 -3.41 9.13
CA VAL A 208 3.40 -2.33 9.49
C VAL A 208 3.64 -1.95 10.94
N TYR A 209 3.80 -0.65 11.17
CA TYR A 209 3.94 -0.04 12.49
C TYR A 209 2.63 0.66 12.87
N GLY A 210 2.52 1.17 14.09
CA GLY A 210 1.34 1.92 14.54
C GLY A 210 0.54 1.18 15.60
N SER A 211 -0.74 1.52 15.66
CA SER A 211 -1.69 0.92 16.58
C SER A 211 -2.05 -0.52 16.20
N ARG A 212 -1.76 -0.92 14.96
CA ARG A 212 -2.02 -2.26 14.41
C ARG A 212 -0.74 -2.88 13.85
N PRO A 213 0.27 -3.13 14.70
CA PRO A 213 1.56 -3.65 14.24
C PRO A 213 1.39 -5.04 13.62
N GLY A 214 2.10 -5.30 12.52
CA GLY A 214 1.98 -6.57 11.81
C GLY A 214 2.64 -6.56 10.44
N TRP A 215 2.02 -7.24 9.48
CA TRP A 215 2.54 -7.39 8.13
C TRP A 215 1.52 -6.92 7.09
N MET A 216 1.97 -6.20 6.07
CA MET A 216 1.19 -5.84 4.88
C MET A 216 1.49 -6.84 3.77
N HIS A 217 0.46 -7.50 3.26
CA HIS A 217 0.50 -8.24 2.01
C HIS A 217 0.75 -7.24 0.86
N ASP A 218 2.01 -7.11 0.46
CA ASP A 218 2.50 -6.04 -0.40
C ASP A 218 2.50 -6.45 -1.88
N LEU A 219 3.63 -6.93 -2.43
CA LEU A 219 3.65 -7.53 -3.76
C LEU A 219 3.15 -8.97 -3.74
N SER A 220 2.34 -9.29 -4.74
CA SER A 220 1.86 -10.64 -4.96
C SER A 220 1.72 -10.91 -6.45
N ARG A 221 2.34 -12.01 -6.90
CA ARG A 221 2.40 -12.39 -8.30
C ARG A 221 2.32 -13.89 -8.44
N ARG A 222 1.70 -14.32 -9.53
CA ARG A 222 1.59 -15.73 -9.92
C ARG A 222 1.77 -15.86 -11.41
N ARG A 223 2.23 -17.03 -11.83
CA ARG A 223 2.25 -17.35 -13.25
C ARG A 223 0.83 -17.28 -13.85
N PRO A 224 0.67 -16.80 -15.10
CA PRO A 224 -0.65 -16.69 -15.74
C PRO A 224 -1.40 -18.03 -15.85
N ASP A 225 -0.68 -19.14 -15.99
CA ASP A 225 -1.19 -20.52 -16.08
C ASP A 225 -1.41 -21.20 -14.72
N SER A 226 -1.15 -20.51 -13.61
CA SER A 226 -1.25 -21.09 -12.27
C SER A 226 -2.70 -21.48 -11.90
N PRO A 227 -2.89 -22.64 -11.24
CA PRO A 227 -4.22 -23.07 -10.82
C PRO A 227 -4.85 -22.08 -9.82
N PRO A 228 -6.19 -21.99 -9.78
CA PRO A 228 -6.88 -21.18 -8.77
C PRO A 228 -6.52 -21.64 -7.35
N GLY A 229 -6.33 -20.69 -6.43
CA GLY A 229 -6.04 -20.99 -5.03
C GLY A 229 -4.57 -20.94 -4.64
N VAL A 230 -3.63 -20.77 -5.60
CA VAL A 230 -2.19 -20.69 -5.30
C VAL A 230 -1.87 -19.52 -4.37
N MET A 231 -2.36 -18.32 -4.69
CA MET A 231 -2.14 -17.14 -3.84
C MET A 231 -2.79 -17.30 -2.48
N GLU A 232 -3.98 -17.89 -2.44
CA GLU A 232 -4.68 -18.16 -1.19
C GLU A 232 -3.96 -19.21 -0.33
N ALA A 233 -3.32 -20.20 -0.94
CA ALA A 233 -2.53 -21.21 -0.23
C ALA A 233 -1.25 -20.60 0.37
N ILE A 234 -0.54 -19.75 -0.38
CA ILE A 234 0.64 -19.03 0.11
C ILE A 234 0.25 -18.10 1.27
N ASN A 235 -0.81 -17.31 1.12
CA ASN A 235 -1.26 -16.41 2.18
C ASN A 235 -1.74 -17.16 3.42
N LYS A 236 -2.34 -18.35 3.27
CA LYS A 236 -2.66 -19.22 4.41
C LYS A 236 -1.40 -19.63 5.17
N ALA A 237 -0.34 -20.06 4.47
CA ALA A 237 0.91 -20.45 5.11
C ALA A 237 1.58 -19.27 5.85
N ALA A 238 1.54 -18.07 5.26
CA ALA A 238 2.00 -16.86 5.92
C ALA A 238 1.18 -16.54 7.18
N ILE A 239 -0.15 -16.60 7.10
CA ILE A 239 -1.04 -16.42 8.27
C ILE A 239 -0.70 -17.40 9.39
N GLU A 240 -0.53 -18.69 9.08
CA GLU A 240 -0.22 -19.71 10.09
C GLU A 240 1.16 -19.44 10.75
N THR A 241 2.13 -18.98 9.95
CA THR A 241 3.46 -18.60 10.45
C THR A 241 3.36 -17.38 11.36
N PHE A 242 2.66 -16.33 10.94
CA PHE A 242 2.47 -15.09 11.69
C PHE A 242 1.70 -15.35 13.00
N GLN A 243 0.68 -16.20 12.98
CA GLN A 243 -0.05 -16.63 14.17
C GLN A 243 0.85 -17.37 15.17
N ALA A 244 1.73 -18.26 14.69
CA ALA A 244 2.67 -19.00 15.53
C ALA A 244 3.70 -18.08 16.22
N GLU A 245 4.02 -16.95 15.59
CA GLU A 245 4.92 -15.92 16.12
C GLU A 245 4.22 -14.88 17.01
N GLY A 246 2.89 -14.97 17.14
CA GLY A 246 2.10 -14.01 17.93
C GLY A 246 1.89 -12.65 17.25
N VAL A 247 2.02 -12.57 15.92
CA VAL A 247 1.68 -11.35 15.16
C VAL A 247 0.18 -11.08 15.28
N GLU A 248 -0.19 -9.84 15.57
CA GLU A 248 -1.58 -9.45 15.80
C GLU A 248 -2.36 -9.15 14.51
N TRP A 249 -1.72 -8.53 13.51
CA TRP A 249 -2.41 -8.00 12.33
C TRP A 249 -1.80 -8.44 11.00
N LEU A 250 -2.67 -8.75 10.05
CA LEU A 250 -2.35 -8.84 8.62
C LEU A 250 -3.12 -7.77 7.86
N HIS A 251 -2.40 -6.87 7.21
CA HIS A 251 -2.96 -5.83 6.36
C HIS A 251 -2.97 -6.30 4.91
N PHE A 252 -4.08 -6.12 4.22
CA PHE A 252 -4.21 -6.40 2.79
C PHE A 252 -3.93 -5.17 1.91
N GLY A 253 -3.45 -4.09 2.52
CA GLY A 253 -3.11 -2.83 1.87
C GLY A 253 -4.32 -2.06 1.32
N TYR A 254 -4.01 -0.95 0.67
CA TYR A 254 -4.98 -0.04 0.06
C TYR A 254 -5.67 -0.62 -1.18
N THR A 255 -6.95 -0.29 -1.35
CA THR A 255 -7.65 -0.43 -2.63
C THR A 255 -8.30 0.92 -2.97
N PRO A 256 -8.05 1.50 -4.16
CA PRO A 256 -8.74 2.71 -4.57
C PRO A 256 -10.22 2.45 -4.83
N PHE A 257 -11.03 3.48 -4.60
CA PHE A 257 -12.47 3.55 -4.86
C PHE A 257 -13.34 2.57 -4.04
N SER A 258 -12.74 1.77 -3.17
CA SER A 258 -13.47 0.85 -2.30
C SER A 258 -13.85 1.50 -0.97
N GLY A 259 -14.89 0.96 -0.31
CA GLY A 259 -15.31 1.46 1.01
C GLY A 259 -15.81 2.90 1.04
N LEU A 260 -16.16 3.47 -0.12
CA LEU A 260 -16.63 4.85 -0.24
C LEU A 260 -17.97 5.01 0.48
N SER A 261 -18.02 5.91 1.47
CA SER A 261 -19.22 6.20 2.25
C SER A 261 -19.33 7.69 2.52
N ALA A 262 -20.55 8.21 2.48
CA ALA A 262 -20.79 9.63 2.82
C ALA A 262 -20.47 9.93 4.28
N GLU A 263 -20.49 8.92 5.16
CA GLU A 263 -20.14 9.07 6.58
C GLU A 263 -18.64 9.27 6.84
N HIS A 264 -17.79 8.86 5.89
CA HIS A 264 -16.35 9.00 5.99
C HIS A 264 -15.86 10.31 5.39
N GLU A 265 -16.70 11.06 4.69
CA GLU A 265 -16.29 12.33 4.08
C GLU A 265 -16.14 13.43 5.13
N PHE A 266 -15.15 14.29 4.92
CA PHE A 266 -15.00 15.49 5.72
C PHE A 266 -15.94 16.62 5.26
N PRO A 267 -16.26 17.58 6.15
CA PRO A 267 -16.95 18.81 5.75
C PRO A 267 -16.16 19.54 4.65
N GLY A 268 -16.87 20.02 3.62
CA GLY A 268 -16.24 20.71 2.49
C GLY A 268 -15.69 19.81 1.38
N HIS A 269 -15.84 18.48 1.48
CA HIS A 269 -15.45 17.55 0.41
C HIS A 269 -16.13 17.91 -0.92
N ASN A 270 -15.45 17.61 -2.04
CA ASN A 270 -16.01 17.85 -3.35
C ASN A 270 -17.01 16.73 -3.74
N ARG A 271 -18.29 17.06 -3.85
CA ARG A 271 -19.36 16.09 -4.20
C ARG A 271 -19.22 15.50 -5.60
N GLY A 272 -18.73 16.30 -6.55
CA GLY A 272 -18.49 15.84 -7.93
C GLY A 272 -17.36 14.82 -7.99
N PHE A 273 -16.28 15.07 -7.27
CA PHE A 273 -15.17 14.13 -7.13
C PHE A 273 -15.61 12.84 -6.44
N GLN A 274 -16.38 12.93 -5.34
CA GLN A 274 -16.95 11.74 -4.68
C GLN A 274 -17.80 10.91 -5.66
N TRP A 275 -18.69 11.56 -6.41
CA TRP A 275 -19.50 10.88 -7.42
C TRP A 275 -18.60 10.20 -8.46
N PHE A 276 -17.56 10.89 -8.94
CA PHE A 276 -16.61 10.32 -9.90
C PHE A 276 -15.86 9.10 -9.33
N MET A 277 -15.45 9.10 -8.06
CA MET A 277 -14.84 7.92 -7.42
C MET A 277 -15.81 6.73 -7.37
N LYS A 278 -17.11 6.97 -7.09
CA LYS A 278 -18.15 5.93 -7.13
C LYS A 278 -18.37 5.39 -8.55
N GLU A 279 -18.26 6.26 -9.55
CA GLU A 279 -18.32 5.88 -10.96
C GLU A 279 -17.11 5.02 -11.36
N LEU A 280 -15.90 5.37 -10.95
CA LEU A 280 -14.71 4.55 -11.17
C LEU A 280 -14.80 3.19 -10.47
N TRP A 281 -15.39 3.13 -9.27
CA TRP A 281 -15.68 1.85 -8.61
C TRP A 281 -16.63 0.99 -9.43
N THR A 282 -17.67 1.57 -10.03
CA THR A 282 -18.75 0.82 -10.71
C THR A 282 -18.37 0.43 -12.13
N ASN A 283 -17.77 1.37 -12.88
CA ASN A 283 -17.58 1.28 -14.33
C ASN A 283 -16.12 1.47 -14.77
N GLY A 284 -15.18 1.67 -13.84
CA GLY A 284 -13.77 1.99 -14.11
C GLY A 284 -12.81 0.81 -14.24
N GLU A 285 -13.29 -0.43 -14.44
CA GLU A 285 -12.44 -1.63 -14.46
C GLU A 285 -11.29 -1.54 -15.50
N GLN A 286 -11.56 -0.89 -16.64
CA GLN A 286 -10.57 -0.69 -17.71
C GLN A 286 -9.48 0.34 -17.36
N ILE A 287 -9.76 1.23 -16.40
CA ILE A 287 -8.81 2.24 -15.92
C ILE A 287 -7.97 1.64 -14.81
N TYR A 288 -8.63 1.03 -13.81
CA TYR A 288 -7.96 0.35 -12.72
C TYR A 288 -8.87 -0.78 -12.18
N PRO A 289 -8.40 -2.05 -12.14
CA PRO A 289 -9.23 -3.19 -11.77
C PRO A 289 -9.40 -3.31 -10.24
N ALA A 290 -9.95 -2.27 -9.60
CA ALA A 290 -10.05 -2.15 -8.14
C ALA A 290 -10.96 -3.23 -7.54
N GLN A 291 -12.08 -3.53 -8.19
CA GLN A 291 -13.03 -4.56 -7.74
C GLN A 291 -12.39 -5.95 -7.70
N THR A 292 -11.57 -6.32 -8.68
CA THR A 292 -10.85 -7.60 -8.68
C THR A 292 -9.84 -7.69 -7.54
N GLN A 293 -9.14 -6.57 -7.23
CA GLN A 293 -8.24 -6.51 -6.08
C GLN A 293 -9.01 -6.62 -4.76
N TYR A 294 -10.12 -5.89 -4.62
CA TYR A 294 -10.99 -5.96 -3.45
C TYR A 294 -11.57 -7.36 -3.25
N ALA A 295 -12.04 -8.03 -4.30
CA ALA A 295 -12.60 -9.37 -4.24
C ALA A 295 -11.58 -10.43 -3.78
N TYR A 296 -10.27 -10.22 -3.98
CA TYR A 296 -9.25 -11.05 -3.35
C TYR A 296 -9.24 -10.87 -1.84
N LYS A 297 -9.28 -9.60 -1.37
CA LYS A 297 -9.28 -9.25 0.05
C LYS A 297 -10.54 -9.81 0.71
N GLU A 298 -11.73 -9.51 0.20
CA GLU A 298 -13.01 -9.88 0.82
C GLU A 298 -13.15 -11.38 1.19
N LYS A 299 -12.48 -12.29 0.46
CA LYS A 299 -12.42 -13.73 0.78
C LYS A 299 -11.93 -14.02 2.20
N TRP A 300 -11.11 -13.15 2.76
CA TRP A 300 -10.50 -13.29 4.08
C TRP A 300 -11.36 -12.70 5.21
N LYS A 301 -12.48 -12.04 4.89
CA LYS A 301 -13.40 -11.42 5.85
C LYS A 301 -12.69 -10.52 6.87
N GLN A 302 -12.14 -9.41 6.40
CA GLN A 302 -11.41 -8.46 7.24
C GLN A 302 -12.27 -7.92 8.38
N ASP A 303 -11.62 -7.70 9.52
CA ASP A 303 -12.23 -7.15 10.73
C ASP A 303 -12.28 -5.61 10.69
N VAL A 304 -11.29 -5.00 10.03
CA VAL A 304 -11.10 -3.55 10.03
C VAL A 304 -11.04 -3.01 8.61
N VAL A 305 -11.80 -1.93 8.39
CA VAL A 305 -11.75 -1.10 7.19
C VAL A 305 -11.28 0.29 7.61
N LEU A 306 -10.19 0.76 7.03
CA LEU A 306 -9.60 2.08 7.27
C LEU A 306 -9.88 2.97 6.07
N PRO A 307 -10.73 4.01 6.19
CA PRO A 307 -10.93 4.98 5.12
C PRO A 307 -9.62 5.70 4.81
N GLU A 308 -9.31 5.84 3.52
CA GLU A 308 -8.14 6.59 3.07
C GLU A 308 -8.55 7.76 2.18
N TYR A 309 -7.78 8.84 2.28
CA TYR A 309 -8.13 10.15 1.75
C TYR A 309 -7.11 10.64 0.72
N ILE A 310 -7.62 11.49 -0.16
CA ILE A 310 -6.84 12.36 -1.05
C ILE A 310 -7.09 13.81 -0.65
N ALA A 311 -6.05 14.62 -0.63
CA ALA A 311 -6.13 16.05 -0.39
C ALA A 311 -5.54 16.83 -1.56
N PHE A 312 -6.28 17.83 -2.03
CA PHE A 312 -5.89 18.72 -3.12
C PHE A 312 -5.60 20.11 -2.57
N GLN A 313 -4.47 20.70 -2.95
CA GLN A 313 -4.23 22.12 -2.71
C GLN A 313 -5.19 22.93 -3.59
N GLY A 314 -6.20 23.55 -2.98
CA GLY A 314 -7.33 24.17 -3.70
C GLY A 314 -8.46 23.18 -3.96
N GLU A 315 -9.16 23.33 -5.10
CA GLU A 315 -10.30 22.49 -5.45
C GLU A 315 -9.88 21.07 -5.89
N ALA A 316 -10.78 20.09 -5.70
CA ALA A 316 -10.56 18.74 -6.18
C ALA A 316 -10.32 18.69 -7.70
N SER A 317 -9.25 18.03 -8.13
CA SER A 317 -8.71 18.15 -9.48
C SER A 317 -8.43 16.78 -10.11
N ILE A 318 -9.10 16.50 -11.24
CA ILE A 318 -8.79 15.32 -12.07
C ILE A 318 -7.36 15.37 -12.62
N PRO A 319 -6.84 16.51 -13.11
CA PRO A 319 -5.42 16.63 -13.45
C PRO A 319 -4.49 16.21 -12.31
N ALA A 320 -4.75 16.64 -11.08
CA ALA A 320 -3.94 16.25 -9.91
C ALA A 320 -4.01 14.73 -9.68
N LEU A 321 -5.20 14.12 -9.79
CA LEU A 321 -5.36 12.66 -9.72
C LEU A 321 -4.56 11.92 -10.81
N VAL A 322 -4.54 12.42 -12.05
CA VAL A 322 -3.72 11.85 -13.14
C VAL A 322 -2.23 11.89 -12.79
N HIS A 323 -1.79 12.95 -12.10
CA HIS A 323 -0.41 13.07 -11.64
C HIS A 323 -0.04 12.07 -10.54
N VAL A 324 -1.00 11.65 -9.71
CA VAL A 324 -0.82 10.49 -8.83
C VAL A 324 -0.50 9.24 -9.66
N PHE A 325 -1.27 8.94 -10.69
CA PHE A 325 -1.01 7.78 -11.56
C PHE A 325 0.36 7.88 -12.26
N ARG A 326 0.78 9.07 -12.67
CA ARG A 326 2.13 9.32 -13.21
C ARG A 326 3.22 9.02 -12.18
N ALA A 327 3.04 9.43 -10.93
CA ALA A 327 4.01 9.17 -9.86
C ALA A 327 4.21 7.68 -9.61
N CYS A 328 3.16 6.88 -9.84
CA CYS A 328 3.17 5.42 -9.74
C CYS A 328 3.66 4.69 -11.00
N ASN A 329 4.15 5.40 -12.03
CA ASN A 329 4.52 4.83 -13.33
C ASN A 329 3.37 4.10 -14.06
N ALA A 330 2.12 4.48 -13.78
CA ALA A 330 0.93 3.85 -14.36
C ALA A 330 0.56 4.40 -15.75
N VAL A 331 0.95 5.64 -16.06
CA VAL A 331 0.61 6.35 -17.31
C VAL A 331 1.79 7.13 -17.86
#